data_AF-A0A2R8F3J1-F1
#
_entry.id   AF-A0A2R8F3J1-F1
#
_cell.length_a   1.000
_cell.length_b   1.000
_cell.length_c   1.000
_cell.angle_alpha   90.00
_cell.angle_beta   90.00
_cell.angle_gamma   90.00
#
_symmetry.space_group_name_H-M   'P 1'
#
loop_
_entity.id
_entity.type
_entity.pdbx_description
1 polymer ?
#
loop_
_entity_poly.entity_id
_entity_poly.type
_entity_poly.pdbx_seq_one_letter_code
_entity_poly.pdbx_strand_id
1 'polypeptide(L)' 'MILAIKYKPDFALAYVNKGAALKELGRHQEAMESCELAVKYDYDDEYAYQLANELAKKLKKKQSPHHN' A
#
# COMPACT_ATOMS: atom_id res chain seq x y z
N MET A 1 -3.28 -19.28 19.43
CA MET A 1 -2.23 -19.77 18.51
C MET A 1 -2.57 -19.30 17.12
N ILE A 2 -1.56 -18.80 16.42
CA ILE A 2 -1.63 -17.87 15.29
C ILE A 2 -2.12 -18.64 14.05
N LEU A 3 -3.36 -18.39 13.63
CA LEU A 3 -4.00 -19.08 12.51
C LEU A 3 -4.06 -18.16 11.28
N ALA A 4 -2.90 -17.99 10.64
CA ALA A 4 -2.79 -17.52 9.26
C ALA A 4 -1.46 -18.05 8.72
N ILE A 5 -1.36 -19.35 8.49
CA ILE A 5 -1.46 -19.93 7.14
C ILE A 5 -0.79 -19.00 6.11
N LYS A 6 0.54 -19.13 6.03
CA LYS A 6 1.44 -18.60 5.00
C LYS A 6 0.98 -19.01 3.60
N TYR A 7 -0.05 -18.38 3.05
CA TYR A 7 -0.33 -18.47 1.62
C TYR A 7 0.60 -17.47 0.92
N LYS A 8 1.86 -17.89 0.71
CA LYS A 8 2.88 -17.19 -0.07
C LYS A 8 2.99 -15.67 0.22
N PRO A 9 3.69 -15.29 1.30
CA PRO A 9 4.02 -13.87 1.57
C PRO A 9 4.71 -13.18 0.38
N ASP A 10 5.40 -13.94 -0.49
CA ASP A 10 6.00 -13.44 -1.73
C ASP A 10 5.00 -12.72 -2.65
N PHE A 11 3.72 -13.11 -2.63
CA PHE A 11 2.71 -12.51 -3.50
C PHE A 11 2.27 -11.13 -2.97
N ALA A 12 2.04 -11.01 -1.65
CA ALA A 12 1.77 -9.72 -1.01
C ALA A 12 2.96 -8.77 -1.17
N LEU A 13 4.19 -9.27 -0.94
CA LEU A 13 5.42 -8.49 -1.09
C LEU A 13 5.62 -7.95 -2.51
N ALA A 14 5.23 -8.72 -3.54
CA ALA A 14 5.29 -8.26 -4.93
C ALA A 14 4.35 -7.08 -5.21
N TYR A 15 3.13 -7.11 -4.67
CA TYR A 15 2.18 -6.00 -4.78
C TYR A 15 2.62 -4.77 -3.97
N VAL A 16 3.20 -4.98 -2.79
CA VAL A 16 3.82 -3.92 -1.99
C VAL A 16 4.94 -3.23 -2.77
N ASN A 17 5.88 -4.00 -3.33
CA ASN A 17 6.98 -3.45 -4.12
C ASN A 17 6.49 -2.71 -5.36
N LYS A 18 5.45 -3.23 -6.01
CA LYS A 18 4.78 -2.55 -7.12
C LYS A 18 4.15 -1.23 -6.68
N GLY A 19 3.44 -1.21 -5.55
CA GLY A 19 2.85 -0.01 -4.97
C GLY A 19 3.90 1.05 -4.62
N ALA A 20 5.03 0.62 -4.05
CA ALA A 20 6.15 1.50 -3.74
C ALA A 20 6.78 2.09 -5.01
N ALA A 21 7.00 1.29 -6.06
CA ALA A 21 7.49 1.79 -7.34
C ALA A 21 6.50 2.78 -7.98
N LEU A 22 5.20 2.49 -7.95
CA LEU A 22 4.16 3.38 -8.45
C LEU A 22 4.07 4.69 -7.65
N LYS A 23 4.32 4.64 -6.33
CA LYS A 23 4.43 5.82 -5.46
C LYS A 23 5.56 6.75 -5.93
N GLU A 24 6.73 6.19 -6.22
CA GLU A 24 7.88 6.95 -6.72
C GLU A 24 7.63 7.53 -8.12
N LEU A 25 6.83 6.83 -8.94
CA LEU A 25 6.35 7.33 -10.23
C LEU A 25 5.22 8.38 -10.12
N GLY A 26 4.78 8.74 -8.90
CA GLY A 26 3.68 9.68 -8.67
C GLY A 26 2.28 9.14 -8.99
N ARG A 27 2.17 7.85 -9.30
CA ARG A 27 0.92 7.14 -9.64
C ARG A 27 0.23 6.65 -8.37
N HIS A 28 -0.20 7.58 -7.52
CA HIS A 28 -0.72 7.28 -6.19
C HIS A 28 -2.01 6.43 -6.20
N GLN A 29 -2.86 6.58 -7.22
CA GLN A 29 -4.11 5.80 -7.36
C GLN A 29 -3.83 4.30 -7.52
N GLU A 30 -2.94 3.95 -8.45
CA GLU A 30 -2.58 2.56 -8.73
C GLU A 30 -1.71 1.94 -7.63
N ALA A 31 -0.95 2.78 -6.92
CA ALA A 31 -0.23 2.37 -5.74
C ALA A 31 -1.21 1.92 -4.63
N MET A 32 -2.34 2.62 -4.46
CA MET A 32 -3.38 2.20 -3.53
C MET A 32 -4.03 0.87 -3.94
N GLU A 33 -4.40 0.71 -5.21
CA GLU A 33 -4.96 -0.56 -5.72
C GLU A 33 -3.99 -1.74 -5.49
N SER A 34 -2.68 -1.50 -5.64
CA SER A 34 -1.65 -2.51 -5.36
C SER A 34 -1.58 -2.84 -3.87
N CYS A 35 -1.68 -1.85 -2.98
CA CYS A 35 -1.74 -2.10 -1.53
C CYS A 35 -3.02 -2.87 -1.13
N GLU A 36 -4.17 -2.56 -1.73
CA GLU A 36 -5.42 -3.27 -1.47
C GLU A 36 -5.34 -4.74 -1.87
N LEU A 37 -4.67 -5.04 -3.00
CA LEU A 37 -4.38 -6.41 -3.40
C LEU A 37 -3.44 -7.08 -2.41
N ALA A 38 -2.38 -6.40 -1.96
CA ALA A 38 -1.46 -6.96 -0.96
C ALA A 38 -2.19 -7.37 0.33
N VAL A 39 -3.02 -6.48 0.89
CA VAL A 39 -3.85 -6.75 2.09
C VAL A 39 -4.86 -7.88 1.86
N LYS A 40 -5.38 -8.01 0.63
CA LYS A 40 -6.31 -9.10 0.27
C LYS A 40 -5.62 -10.47 0.22
N TYR A 41 -4.35 -10.53 -0.15
CA TYR A 41 -3.57 -11.77 -0.23
C TYR A 41 -2.90 -12.14 1.10
N ASP A 42 -2.46 -11.14 1.86
CA ASP A 42 -1.96 -11.30 3.22
C ASP A 42 -2.52 -10.19 4.11
N TYR A 43 -3.52 -10.55 4.91
CA TYR A 43 -4.24 -9.61 5.77
C TYR A 43 -3.36 -9.06 6.92
N ASP A 44 -2.20 -9.67 7.18
CA ASP A 44 -1.30 -9.31 8.29
C ASP A 44 0.03 -8.68 7.80
N ASP A 45 0.10 -8.30 6.51
CA ASP A 45 1.28 -7.60 5.99
C ASP A 45 1.31 -6.16 6.53
N GLU A 46 2.01 -5.98 7.65
CA GLU A 46 2.29 -4.70 8.30
C GLU A 46 2.82 -3.66 7.30
N TYR A 47 3.57 -4.09 6.29
CA TYR A 47 4.19 -3.23 5.30
C TYR A 47 3.18 -2.68 4.28
N ALA A 48 2.20 -3.49 3.85
CA ALA A 48 1.12 -3.03 2.99
C ALA A 48 0.29 -1.93 3.66
N TYR A 49 0.00 -2.09 4.95
CA TYR A 49 -0.69 -1.07 5.76
C TYR A 49 0.14 0.22 5.91
N GLN A 50 1.45 0.11 6.15
CA GLN A 50 2.33 1.27 6.23
C GLN A 50 2.38 2.05 4.90
N LEU A 51 2.51 1.33 3.77
CA LEU A 51 2.55 1.96 2.45
C LEU A 51 1.21 2.64 2.10
N ALA A 52 0.08 2.01 2.40
CA ALA A 52 -1.24 2.61 2.24
C ALA A 52 -1.41 3.90 3.07
N ASN A 53 -0.96 3.89 4.32
CA ASN A 53 -0.98 5.07 5.19
C ASN A 53 -0.12 6.22 4.65
N GLU A 54 1.06 5.92 4.08
CA GLU A 54 1.92 6.93 3.46
C GLU A 54 1.27 7.53 2.20
N LEU A 55 0.67 6.68 1.35
CA LEU A 55 -0.05 7.11 0.16
C LEU A 55 -1.24 8.01 0.52
N ALA A 56 -2.02 7.65 1.53
CA ALA A 56 -3.14 8.45 2.02
C ALA A 56 -2.67 9.82 2.54
N LYS A 57 -1.52 9.90 3.24
CA LYS A 57 -0.91 11.17 3.67
C LYS A 57 -0.50 12.03 2.46
N LYS A 58 0.12 11.45 1.44
CA LYS A 58 0.50 12.18 0.21
C LYS A 58 -0.73 12.70 -0.53
N LEU A 59 -1.80 11.90 -0.65
CA LEU A 59 -3.06 12.33 -1.26
C LEU A 59 -3.71 13.49 -0.49
N LYS A 60 -3.75 13.43 0.84
CA LYS A 60 -4.20 14.55 1.68
C LYS A 60 -3.35 15.82 1.49
N LYS A 61 -2.02 15.67 1.40
CA LYS A 61 -1.11 16.81 1.13
C LYS A 61 -1.34 17.43 -0.25
N LYS A 62 -1.67 16.63 -1.27
CA LYS A 62 -1.97 17.10 -2.63
C LYS A 62 -3.35 17.80 -2.71
N GLN A 63 -4.27 17.44 -1.82
CA GLN A 63 -5.59 18.06 -1.66
C GLN A 63 -5.60 19.27 -0.71
N SER A 64 -4.46 19.67 -0.14
CA SER A 64 -4.32 20.98 0.47
C SER A 64 -3.74 21.94 -0.59
N PRO A 65 -4.55 22.52 -1.50
CA PRO A 65 -4.15 23.80 -2.04
C PRO A 65 -4.07 24.75 -0.85
N HIS A 66 -2.94 25.44 -0.72
CA HIS A 66 -2.75 26.61 0.14
C HIS A 66 -4.02 27.08 0.86
N HIS A 67 -4.13 26.78 2.15
CA HIS A 67 -4.85 27.71 3.01
C HIS A 67 -3.95 28.95 3.08
N ASN A 68 -4.50 30.02 2.50
CA ASN A 68 -4.05 31.40 2.48
C ASN A 68 -3.66 31.90 3.88
#